data_AF-A0A3N5QE18-F1
#
_entry.id   AF-A0A3N5QE18-F1
#
_cell.length_a   1.000
_cell.length_b   1.000
_cell.length_c   1.000
_cell.angle_alpha   90.00
_cell.angle_beta   90.00
_cell.angle_gamma   90.00
#
_symmetry.space_group_name_H-M   'P 1'
#
loop_
_entity.id
_entity.type
_entity.pdbx_description
1 polymer ?
#
loop_
_entity_poly.entity_id
_entity_poly.type
_entity_poly.pdbx_seq_one_letter_code
_entity_poly.pdbx_strand_id
1 'polypeptide(L)'
;AYPGDVFYLHSRLLERAARLADQFVIVSKDFSEKEAGLSKSVNGQSYGGPLAKHTADTTLKGLEQPENYQIVKLKGSGGSLTALPIIETLLGDVSAYVPTNVISITDGQIYLENNLFYAGIRPAVNVGLSVSRVGGDAQTRAMKQVAGRLRLDMAAFRELAAFAQFGSDLDKATQAQLNRGLHLQEILKQPQYEPMSLENQIIVIFAGTNGFADEVPLDRMRAWEVALLRYMERAHSEIGRSIAENKRITDQTMTELRSALDEFRLTWQ
;
A
#
# COMPACT_ATOMS: atom_id res chain seq x y z
N ALA A 1 -16.85 29.59 15.96
CA ALA A 1 -16.66 30.65 14.95
C ALA A 1 -15.21 30.57 14.47
N TYR A 2 -14.98 30.02 13.29
CA TYR A 2 -13.65 29.98 12.69
C TYR A 2 -13.40 31.27 11.89
N PRO A 3 -12.17 31.75 11.80
CA PRO A 3 -11.80 32.78 10.83
C PRO A 3 -12.16 32.34 9.41
N GLY A 4 -12.52 33.29 8.54
CA GLY A 4 -12.91 33.01 7.15
C GLY A 4 -11.80 32.40 6.29
N ASP A 5 -10.54 32.49 6.73
CA ASP A 5 -9.35 32.00 6.05
C ASP A 5 -8.81 30.68 6.63
N VAL A 6 -9.55 30.00 7.51
CA VAL A 6 -9.12 28.72 8.10
C VAL A 6 -8.83 27.65 7.03
N PHE A 7 -9.55 27.68 5.90
CA PHE A 7 -9.25 26.83 4.75
C PHE A 7 -7.85 27.09 4.21
N TYR A 8 -7.51 28.37 4.01
CA TYR A 8 -6.22 28.79 3.46
C TYR A 8 -5.06 28.40 4.39
N LEU A 9 -5.28 28.44 5.71
CA LEU A 9 -4.29 28.01 6.71
C LEU A 9 -3.90 26.54 6.53
N HIS A 10 -4.88 25.64 6.32
CA HIS A 10 -4.59 24.23 6.07
C HIS A 10 -4.03 24.00 4.66
N SER A 11 -4.58 24.67 3.65
CA SER A 11 -4.15 24.51 2.25
C SER A 11 -2.67 24.86 2.09
N ARG A 12 -2.23 26.05 2.50
CA ARG A 12 -0.82 26.46 2.37
C ARG A 12 0.16 25.57 3.15
N LEU A 13 -0.31 24.88 4.18
CA LEU A 13 0.49 23.94 4.95
C LEU A 13 0.63 22.60 4.21
N LEU A 14 -0.50 22.01 3.79
CA LEU A 14 -0.54 20.69 3.17
C LEU A 14 -0.02 20.68 1.74
N GLU A 15 -0.19 21.77 0.98
CA GLU A 15 0.38 21.94 -0.37
C GLU A 15 1.92 21.92 -0.38
N ARG A 16 2.58 22.03 0.78
CA ARG A 16 4.04 21.85 0.89
C ARG A 16 4.46 20.38 0.84
N ALA A 17 3.55 19.46 1.13
CA ALA A 17 3.79 18.03 1.02
C ALA A 17 3.64 17.61 -0.44
N ALA A 18 4.77 17.53 -1.15
CA ALA A 18 4.80 17.21 -2.56
C ALA A 18 5.99 16.31 -2.90
N ARG A 19 5.92 15.65 -4.06
CA ARG A 19 7.06 15.01 -4.72
C ARG A 19 7.60 15.96 -5.79
N LEU A 20 8.86 16.35 -5.66
CA LEU A 20 9.54 17.17 -6.66
C LEU A 20 9.82 16.33 -7.92
N ALA A 21 9.88 16.98 -9.07
CA ALA A 21 10.23 16.31 -10.32
C ALA A 21 11.68 15.80 -10.28
N ASP A 22 11.90 14.64 -10.91
CA ASP A 22 13.24 14.16 -11.19
C ASP A 22 13.92 15.11 -12.20
N GLN A 23 15.20 15.38 -11.99
CA GLN A 23 16.04 16.09 -12.95
C GLN A 23 17.12 15.15 -13.46
N PHE A 24 17.61 15.38 -14.66
CA PHE A 24 18.57 14.52 -15.34
C PHE A 24 19.79 15.29 -15.82
N VAL A 25 20.93 14.61 -15.91
CA VAL A 25 22.17 15.12 -16.49
C VAL A 25 22.75 14.06 -17.43
N ILE A 26 23.52 14.51 -18.42
CA ILE A 26 24.20 13.61 -19.36
C ILE A 26 25.64 13.45 -18.88
N VAL A 27 26.09 12.21 -18.67
CA VAL A 27 27.43 11.89 -18.18
C VAL A 27 28.12 10.91 -19.12
N SER A 28 29.44 10.71 -18.95
CA SER A 28 30.17 9.65 -19.64
C SER A 28 29.58 8.27 -19.31
N LYS A 29 29.61 7.37 -20.27
CA LYS A 29 29.15 5.97 -20.12
C LYS A 29 29.97 5.18 -19.10
N ASP A 30 31.20 5.59 -18.83
CA ASP A 30 32.05 4.97 -17.80
C ASP A 30 31.62 5.36 -16.37
N PHE A 31 30.66 6.28 -16.22
CA PHE A 31 30.14 6.67 -14.93
C PHE A 31 29.32 5.54 -14.30
N SER A 32 29.77 5.05 -13.14
CA SER A 32 29.21 3.86 -12.49
C SER A 32 28.07 4.15 -11.51
N GLU A 33 27.90 5.39 -11.05
CA GLU A 33 26.87 5.74 -10.07
C GLU A 33 25.52 6.02 -10.74
N LYS A 34 24.42 5.81 -9.99
CA LYS A 34 23.05 6.04 -10.48
C LYS A 34 22.65 7.51 -10.50
N GLU A 35 23.36 8.34 -9.73
CA GLU A 35 23.12 9.78 -9.62
C GLU A 35 24.42 10.54 -9.84
N ALA A 36 24.34 11.69 -10.51
CA ALA A 36 25.49 12.55 -10.73
C ALA A 36 25.20 13.99 -10.31
N GLY A 37 26.23 14.70 -9.83
CA GLY A 37 26.16 16.14 -9.68
C GLY A 37 26.31 16.87 -11.01
N LEU A 38 25.89 18.13 -11.06
CA LEU A 38 25.98 18.96 -12.27
C LEU A 38 27.42 19.08 -12.81
N SER A 39 28.41 19.03 -11.91
CA SER A 39 29.84 19.10 -12.26
C SER A 39 30.35 17.91 -13.09
N LYS A 40 29.60 16.81 -13.15
CA LYS A 40 29.92 15.63 -13.96
C LYS A 40 29.17 15.63 -15.29
N SER A 41 28.29 16.61 -15.52
CA SER A 41 27.55 16.75 -16.75
C SER A 41 28.49 17.13 -17.90
N VAL A 42 28.43 16.40 -19.00
CA VAL A 42 29.34 16.60 -20.16
C VAL A 42 29.13 17.93 -20.86
N ASN A 43 27.92 18.49 -20.74
CA ASN A 43 27.55 19.78 -21.30
C ASN A 43 27.26 20.84 -20.21
N GLY A 44 27.48 20.51 -18.94
CA GLY A 44 27.19 21.41 -17.81
C GLY A 44 25.71 21.74 -17.62
N GLN A 45 24.78 21.03 -18.28
CA GLN A 45 23.34 21.28 -18.19
C GLN A 45 22.62 20.21 -17.36
N SER A 46 21.51 20.62 -16.74
CA SER A 46 20.52 19.75 -16.13
C SER A 46 19.17 19.92 -16.81
N TYR A 47 18.47 18.81 -17.01
CA TYR A 47 17.15 18.77 -17.63
C TYR A 47 16.10 18.57 -16.54
N GLY A 48 15.16 19.50 -16.44
CA GLY A 48 14.08 19.49 -15.47
C GLY A 48 12.71 19.74 -16.11
N GLY A 49 11.67 19.69 -15.29
CA GLY A 49 10.29 19.89 -15.72
C GLY A 49 9.62 18.62 -16.27
N PRO A 50 8.37 18.73 -16.77
CA PRO A 50 7.56 17.57 -17.16
C PRO A 50 8.17 16.72 -18.29
N LEU A 51 8.96 17.34 -19.17
CA LEU A 51 9.61 16.69 -20.30
C LEU A 51 11.11 16.44 -20.07
N ALA A 52 11.60 16.54 -18.83
CA ALA A 52 13.03 16.46 -18.49
C ALA A 52 13.75 15.29 -19.19
N LYS A 53 13.16 14.09 -19.11
CA LYS A 53 13.74 12.88 -19.71
C LYS A 53 13.77 12.95 -21.24
N HIS A 54 12.65 13.37 -21.86
CA HIS A 54 12.56 13.53 -23.31
C HIS A 54 13.57 14.56 -23.84
N THR A 55 13.71 15.70 -23.15
CA THR A 55 14.68 16.73 -23.51
C THR A 55 16.11 16.21 -23.35
N ALA A 56 16.41 15.50 -22.26
CA ALA A 56 17.72 14.87 -22.07
C ALA A 56 18.03 13.84 -23.18
N ASP A 57 17.05 13.00 -23.55
CA ASP A 57 17.17 12.02 -24.65
C ASP A 57 17.41 12.70 -26.00
N THR A 58 16.72 13.82 -26.26
CA THR A 58 16.88 14.60 -27.50
C THR A 58 18.26 15.24 -27.57
N THR A 59 18.75 15.81 -26.46
CA THR A 59 20.09 16.39 -26.43
C THR A 59 21.17 15.31 -26.54
N LEU A 60 21.02 14.17 -25.86
CA LEU A 60 21.95 13.05 -25.96
C LEU A 60 22.15 12.59 -27.41
N LYS A 61 21.07 12.46 -28.18
CA LYS A 61 21.11 12.08 -29.60
C LYS A 61 21.78 13.12 -30.50
N GLY A 62 21.80 14.39 -30.07
CA GLY A 62 22.43 15.49 -30.81
C GLY A 62 23.91 15.70 -30.48
N LEU A 63 24.48 14.98 -29.51
CA LEU A 63 25.90 15.06 -29.18
C LEU A 63 26.76 14.30 -30.19
N GLU A 64 28.03 14.69 -30.32
CA GLU A 64 29.02 13.93 -31.08
C GLU A 64 29.31 12.61 -30.34
N GLN A 65 29.17 11.47 -31.02
CA GLN A 65 29.29 10.11 -30.44
C GLN A 65 28.34 9.83 -29.26
N PRO A 66 27.01 9.82 -29.47
CA PRO A 66 26.02 9.57 -28.41
C PRO A 66 26.24 8.27 -27.63
N GLU A 67 26.82 7.25 -28.29
CA GLU A 67 27.13 5.94 -27.73
C GLU A 67 28.09 5.97 -26.54
N ASN A 68 28.83 7.07 -26.35
CA ASN A 68 29.79 7.29 -25.25
C ASN A 68 29.16 7.96 -24.02
N TYR A 69 27.88 8.30 -24.07
CA TYR A 69 27.20 9.02 -23.02
C TYR A 69 25.94 8.28 -22.53
N GLN A 70 25.49 8.65 -21.34
CA GLN A 70 24.27 8.14 -20.75
C GLN A 70 23.57 9.23 -19.92
N ILE A 71 22.27 9.05 -19.72
CA ILE A 71 21.46 9.94 -18.88
C ILE A 71 21.38 9.34 -17.48
N VAL A 72 21.76 10.12 -16.49
CA VAL A 72 21.65 9.76 -15.08
C VAL A 72 20.84 10.81 -14.33
N LYS A 73 20.26 10.42 -13.20
CA LYS A 73 19.48 11.33 -12.37
C LYS A 73 20.41 12.35 -11.70
N LEU A 74 19.99 13.61 -11.63
CA LEU A 74 20.73 14.63 -10.88
C LEU A 74 20.63 14.32 -9.38
N LYS A 75 21.78 14.25 -8.71
CA LYS A 75 21.86 14.03 -7.26
C LYS A 75 21.05 15.09 -6.51
N GLY A 76 20.19 14.65 -5.60
CA GLY A 76 19.33 15.54 -4.81
C GLY A 76 18.04 15.99 -5.51
N SER A 77 17.78 15.55 -6.74
CA SER A 77 16.48 15.77 -7.40
C SER A 77 15.44 14.70 -7.01
N GLY A 78 14.16 15.00 -7.23
CA GLY A 78 13.09 14.03 -7.00
C GLY A 78 12.77 13.71 -5.53
N GLY A 79 13.18 14.57 -4.59
CA GLY A 79 12.83 14.45 -3.17
C GLY A 79 11.32 14.58 -2.93
N SER A 80 10.85 14.10 -1.79
CA SER A 80 9.44 14.16 -1.43
C SER A 80 9.23 14.49 0.04
N LEU A 81 8.12 15.17 0.34
CA LEU A 81 7.59 15.34 1.70
C LEU A 81 6.19 14.72 1.75
N THR A 82 5.99 13.73 2.61
CA THR A 82 4.67 13.10 2.84
C THR A 82 4.07 13.67 4.13
N ALA A 83 2.81 14.08 4.08
CA ALA A 83 2.07 14.57 5.25
C ALA A 83 0.90 13.64 5.59
N LEU A 84 0.72 13.39 6.90
CA LEU A 84 -0.42 12.65 7.45
C LEU A 84 -1.11 13.55 8.50
N PRO A 85 -1.98 14.50 8.08
CA PRO A 85 -2.70 15.33 9.02
C PRO A 85 -3.70 14.49 9.83
N ILE A 86 -3.88 14.84 11.11
CA ILE A 86 -4.86 14.22 12.00
C ILE A 86 -5.95 15.25 12.28
N ILE A 87 -7.20 14.84 12.08
CA ILE A 87 -8.39 15.65 12.37
C ILE A 87 -9.28 14.85 13.31
N GLU A 88 -9.61 15.47 14.44
CA GLU A 88 -10.61 14.94 15.36
C GLU A 88 -12.00 15.36 14.90
N THR A 89 -12.91 14.39 14.79
CA THR A 89 -14.33 14.64 14.53
C THR A 89 -15.14 14.54 15.82
N LEU A 90 -16.19 15.34 15.93
CA LEU A 90 -17.14 15.23 17.04
C LEU A 90 -18.25 14.27 16.64
N LEU A 91 -18.51 13.26 17.46
CA LEU A 91 -19.56 12.25 17.25
C LEU A 91 -19.50 11.56 15.87
N GLY A 92 -18.32 11.50 15.25
CA GLY A 92 -18.16 10.92 13.91
C GLY A 92 -18.73 11.76 12.76
N ASP A 93 -19.02 13.03 13.00
CA ASP A 93 -19.50 13.93 11.93
C ASP A 93 -18.34 14.37 11.01
N VAL A 94 -18.27 13.74 9.84
CA VAL A 94 -17.33 14.06 8.76
C VAL A 94 -17.78 15.23 7.89
N SER A 95 -19.04 15.64 8.00
CA SER A 95 -19.63 16.73 7.21
C SER A 95 -19.39 18.11 7.84
N ALA A 96 -18.85 18.13 9.05
CA ALA A 96 -18.46 19.35 9.72
C ALA A 96 -17.46 20.16 8.88
N TYR A 97 -17.46 21.47 9.11
CA TYR A 97 -16.74 22.44 8.29
C TYR A 97 -15.23 22.18 8.17
N VAL A 98 -14.54 21.93 9.29
CA VAL A 98 -13.09 21.68 9.29
C VAL A 98 -12.71 20.34 8.66
N PRO A 99 -13.34 19.19 9.02
CA PRO A 99 -13.11 17.92 8.34
C PRO A 99 -13.31 18.00 6.83
N THR A 100 -14.41 18.60 6.37
CA THR A 100 -14.71 18.74 4.93
C THR A 100 -13.63 19.55 4.22
N ASN A 101 -13.16 20.65 4.81
CA ASN A 101 -12.07 21.45 4.26
C ASN A 101 -10.80 20.63 4.06
N VAL A 102 -10.38 19.86 5.08
CA VAL A 102 -9.14 19.07 4.99
C VAL A 102 -9.29 17.92 3.99
N ILE A 103 -10.44 17.24 3.95
CA ILE A 103 -10.73 16.19 2.96
C ILE A 103 -10.66 16.75 1.53
N SER A 104 -11.07 17.99 1.30
CA SER A 104 -11.01 18.61 -0.02
C SER A 104 -9.57 18.89 -0.48
N ILE A 105 -8.63 19.09 0.45
CA ILE A 105 -7.22 19.39 0.19
C ILE A 105 -6.38 18.12 0.01
N THR A 106 -6.59 17.11 0.87
CA THR A 106 -5.75 15.90 0.90
C THR A 106 -6.04 14.94 -0.26
N ASP A 107 -5.02 14.17 -0.68
CA ASP A 107 -5.13 13.12 -1.70
C ASP A 107 -5.75 11.81 -1.19
N GLY A 108 -6.52 11.85 -0.10
CA GLY A 108 -7.14 10.69 0.51
C GLY A 108 -7.29 10.84 2.01
N GLN A 109 -7.96 9.87 2.62
CA GLN A 109 -8.23 9.84 4.05
C GLN A 109 -8.28 8.41 4.57
N ILE A 110 -7.88 8.25 5.84
CA ILE A 110 -8.10 7.05 6.63
C ILE A 110 -9.07 7.43 7.74
N TYR A 111 -10.27 6.85 7.70
CA TYR A 111 -11.30 7.13 8.69
C TYR A 111 -11.31 6.08 9.78
N LEU A 112 -11.22 6.51 11.03
CA LEU A 112 -11.23 5.66 12.21
C LEU A 112 -12.58 5.77 12.92
N GLU A 113 -13.21 4.64 13.23
CA GLU A 113 -14.54 4.61 13.84
C GLU A 113 -14.54 4.05 15.26
N ASN A 114 -15.27 4.75 16.15
CA ASN A 114 -15.43 4.32 17.53
C ASN A 114 -16.12 2.95 17.64
N ASN A 115 -17.14 2.68 16.83
CA ASN A 115 -17.86 1.40 16.87
C ASN A 115 -16.95 0.22 16.53
N LEU A 116 -16.08 0.36 15.53
CA LEU A 116 -15.09 -0.66 15.18
C LEU A 116 -14.08 -0.85 16.31
N PHE A 117 -13.61 0.26 16.89
CA PHE A 117 -12.65 0.23 18.00
C PHE A 117 -13.19 -0.50 19.24
N TYR A 118 -14.45 -0.23 19.63
CA TYR A 118 -15.12 -0.87 20.76
C TYR A 118 -15.49 -2.33 20.47
N ALA A 119 -15.73 -2.69 19.21
CA ALA A 119 -15.89 -4.08 18.77
C ALA A 119 -14.55 -4.86 18.70
N GLY A 120 -13.43 -4.26 19.12
CA GLY A 120 -12.13 -4.92 19.15
C GLY A 120 -11.42 -4.97 17.78
N ILE A 121 -11.91 -4.25 16.77
CA ILE A 121 -11.25 -4.12 15.47
C ILE A 121 -10.23 -3.00 15.56
N ARG A 122 -8.95 -3.35 15.59
CA ARG A 122 -7.83 -2.43 15.74
C ARG A 122 -6.74 -2.83 14.74
N PRO A 123 -6.33 -1.96 13.80
CA PRO A 123 -6.76 -0.57 13.64
C PRO A 123 -8.22 -0.43 13.19
N ALA A 124 -8.91 0.56 13.73
CA ALA A 124 -10.36 0.77 13.56
C ALA A 124 -10.72 1.44 12.21
N VAL A 125 -10.10 1.01 11.11
CA VAL A 125 -10.23 1.65 9.80
C VAL A 125 -11.57 1.28 9.14
N ASN A 126 -12.38 2.29 8.82
CA ASN A 126 -13.51 2.08 7.93
C ASN A 126 -13.05 2.11 6.46
N VAL A 127 -12.88 0.93 5.88
CA VAL A 127 -12.47 0.71 4.47
C VAL A 127 -13.41 1.37 3.44
N GLY A 128 -14.69 1.58 3.77
CA GLY A 128 -15.69 2.14 2.85
C GLY A 128 -15.65 3.67 2.77
N LEU A 129 -15.31 4.33 3.88
CA LEU A 129 -15.14 5.79 3.94
C LEU A 129 -13.69 6.23 3.68
N SER A 130 -12.74 5.33 3.89
CA SER A 130 -11.32 5.58 3.64
C SER A 130 -10.99 5.42 2.16
N VAL A 131 -10.18 6.32 1.61
CA VAL A 131 -9.76 6.28 0.21
C VAL A 131 -8.36 6.83 0.05
N SER A 132 -7.65 6.37 -0.98
CA SER A 132 -6.46 7.01 -1.51
C SER A 132 -6.72 7.42 -2.96
N ARG A 133 -6.60 8.71 -3.28
CA ARG A 133 -6.77 9.25 -4.64
C ARG A 133 -5.58 8.91 -5.54
N VAL A 134 -4.39 8.71 -4.96
CA VAL A 134 -3.22 8.15 -5.67
C VAL A 134 -3.47 6.67 -6.03
N GLY A 135 -4.31 5.99 -5.24
CA GLY A 135 -4.80 4.66 -5.53
C GLY A 135 -3.70 3.61 -5.60
N GLY A 136 -3.80 2.73 -6.58
CA GLY A 136 -2.85 1.62 -6.75
C GLY A 136 -1.44 2.09 -7.10
N ASP A 137 -1.23 3.26 -7.70
CA ASP A 137 0.08 3.63 -8.26
C ASP A 137 1.18 3.80 -7.21
N ALA A 138 0.81 4.00 -5.95
CA ALA A 138 1.72 3.98 -4.81
C ALA A 138 2.07 2.57 -4.30
N GLN A 139 1.34 1.54 -4.71
CA GLN A 139 1.53 0.16 -4.25
C GLN A 139 2.58 -0.58 -5.09
N THR A 140 3.34 -1.47 -4.43
CA THR A 140 4.16 -2.46 -5.13
C THR A 140 3.26 -3.41 -5.93
N ARG A 141 3.83 -4.01 -6.99
CA ARG A 141 3.07 -4.94 -7.83
C ARG A 141 2.58 -6.15 -7.04
N ALA A 142 3.39 -6.65 -6.11
CA ALA A 142 3.00 -7.75 -5.22
C ALA A 142 1.79 -7.40 -4.33
N MET A 143 1.77 -6.20 -3.74
CA MET A 143 0.61 -5.75 -2.95
C MET A 143 -0.64 -5.60 -3.82
N LYS A 144 -0.53 -5.02 -5.03
CA LYS A 144 -1.65 -4.94 -5.98
C LYS A 144 -2.27 -6.31 -6.28
N GLN A 145 -1.43 -7.35 -6.44
CA GLN A 145 -1.89 -8.71 -6.76
C GLN A 145 -2.78 -9.31 -5.65
N VAL A 146 -2.55 -8.97 -4.39
CA VAL A 146 -3.32 -9.50 -3.24
C VAL A 146 -4.42 -8.56 -2.76
N ALA A 147 -4.17 -7.25 -2.74
CA ALA A 147 -5.08 -6.24 -2.23
C ALA A 147 -6.34 -6.07 -3.09
N GLY A 148 -6.25 -6.32 -4.41
CA GLY A 148 -7.40 -6.23 -5.31
C GLY A 148 -8.51 -7.21 -4.92
N ARG A 149 -8.14 -8.45 -4.62
CA ARG A 149 -9.08 -9.49 -4.17
C ARG A 149 -9.58 -9.22 -2.75
N LEU A 150 -8.70 -8.83 -1.83
CA LEU A 150 -9.07 -8.41 -0.47
C LEU A 150 -10.16 -7.34 -0.48
N ARG A 151 -10.04 -6.31 -1.33
CA ARG A 151 -11.04 -5.24 -1.43
C ARG A 151 -12.41 -5.77 -1.89
N LEU A 152 -12.42 -6.67 -2.88
CA LEU A 152 -13.66 -7.25 -3.40
C LEU A 152 -14.34 -8.13 -2.34
N ASP A 153 -13.57 -9.00 -1.69
CA ASP A 153 -14.08 -9.90 -0.64
C ASP A 153 -14.63 -9.10 0.57
N MET A 154 -13.93 -8.04 0.99
CA MET A 154 -14.38 -7.17 2.09
C MET A 154 -15.60 -6.31 1.74
N ALA A 155 -15.75 -5.91 0.47
CA ALA A 155 -16.94 -5.20 0.00
C ALA A 155 -18.17 -6.12 0.02
N ALA A 156 -18.04 -7.33 -0.55
CA ALA A 156 -19.09 -8.33 -0.51
C ALA A 156 -19.45 -8.72 0.94
N PHE A 157 -18.46 -8.93 1.81
CA PHE A 157 -18.68 -9.23 3.21
C PHE A 157 -19.55 -8.17 3.91
N ARG A 158 -19.28 -6.88 3.68
CA ARG A 158 -20.04 -5.79 4.32
C ARG A 158 -21.49 -5.74 3.88
N GLU A 159 -21.76 -5.96 2.59
CA GLU A 159 -23.12 -6.06 2.08
C GLU A 159 -23.83 -7.25 2.73
N LEU A 160 -23.22 -8.44 2.71
CA LEU A 160 -23.80 -9.66 3.25
C LEU A 160 -24.00 -9.60 4.76
N ALA A 161 -23.06 -9.03 5.52
CA ALA A 161 -23.15 -8.91 6.97
C ALA A 161 -24.34 -8.03 7.39
N ALA A 162 -24.68 -7.01 6.61
CA ALA A 162 -25.87 -6.19 6.85
C ALA A 162 -27.16 -7.00 6.63
N PHE A 163 -27.24 -7.85 5.60
CA PHE A 163 -28.41 -8.69 5.34
C PHE A 163 -28.54 -9.88 6.28
N ALA A 164 -27.40 -10.50 6.66
CA ALA A 164 -27.35 -11.64 7.56
C ALA A 164 -27.90 -11.32 8.97
N GLN A 165 -27.91 -10.04 9.38
CA GLN A 165 -28.54 -9.61 10.62
C GLN A 165 -30.08 -9.74 10.61
N PHE A 166 -30.70 -9.86 9.42
CA PHE A 166 -32.17 -9.85 9.25
C PHE A 166 -32.74 -11.15 8.66
N GLY A 167 -31.92 -12.09 8.19
CA GLY A 167 -32.36 -13.30 7.48
C GLY A 167 -31.96 -14.59 8.18
N SER A 168 -32.84 -15.60 8.20
CA SER A 168 -32.63 -16.86 8.92
C SER A 168 -31.98 -17.98 8.09
N ASP A 169 -31.93 -17.87 6.75
CA ASP A 169 -31.35 -18.92 5.90
C ASP A 169 -30.47 -18.32 4.80
N LEU A 170 -29.15 -18.53 4.93
CA LEU A 170 -28.16 -18.18 3.93
C LEU A 170 -27.75 -19.45 3.16
N ASP A 171 -27.63 -19.37 1.85
CA ASP A 171 -27.12 -20.47 1.04
C ASP A 171 -25.63 -20.73 1.32
N LYS A 172 -25.11 -21.89 0.91
CA LYS A 172 -23.72 -22.29 1.20
C LYS A 172 -22.69 -21.31 0.65
N ALA A 173 -22.97 -20.70 -0.50
CA ALA A 173 -22.08 -19.73 -1.11
C ALA A 173 -21.99 -18.44 -0.28
N THR A 174 -23.13 -17.93 0.19
CA THR A 174 -23.19 -16.75 1.06
C THR A 174 -22.54 -17.02 2.42
N GLN A 175 -22.76 -18.21 2.99
CA GLN A 175 -22.09 -18.62 4.23
C GLN A 175 -20.56 -18.63 4.07
N ALA A 176 -20.05 -19.19 2.97
CA ALA A 176 -18.61 -19.22 2.70
C ALA A 176 -18.02 -17.81 2.52
N GLN A 177 -18.74 -16.91 1.84
CA GLN A 177 -18.33 -15.50 1.68
C GLN A 177 -18.34 -14.74 3.02
N LEU A 178 -19.36 -14.94 3.84
CA LEU A 178 -19.44 -14.36 5.18
C LEU A 178 -18.29 -14.86 6.05
N ASN A 179 -18.05 -16.18 6.02
CA ASN A 179 -16.95 -16.81 6.75
C ASN A 179 -15.60 -16.22 6.34
N ARG A 180 -15.31 -16.16 5.04
CA ARG A 180 -14.07 -15.55 4.54
C ARG A 180 -13.92 -14.10 4.98
N GLY A 181 -14.99 -13.31 4.91
CA GLY A 181 -14.99 -11.92 5.36
C GLY A 181 -14.65 -11.76 6.84
N LEU A 182 -15.17 -12.62 7.71
CA LEU A 182 -14.83 -12.65 9.14
C LEU A 182 -13.33 -12.95 9.34
N HIS A 183 -12.78 -13.93 8.63
CA HIS A 183 -11.35 -14.26 8.72
C HIS A 183 -10.45 -13.16 8.20
N LEU A 184 -10.82 -12.53 7.08
CA LEU A 184 -10.10 -11.37 6.54
C LEU A 184 -10.15 -10.19 7.51
N GLN A 185 -11.26 -9.98 8.21
CA GLN A 185 -11.37 -8.95 9.24
C GLN A 185 -10.43 -9.23 10.43
N GLU A 186 -10.29 -10.48 10.86
CA GLU A 186 -9.31 -10.86 11.90
C GLU A 186 -7.86 -10.66 11.43
N ILE A 187 -7.53 -11.04 10.19
CA ILE A 187 -6.21 -10.83 9.58
C ILE A 187 -5.80 -9.36 9.56
N LEU A 188 -6.77 -8.46 9.37
CA LEU A 188 -6.51 -7.02 9.32
C LEU A 188 -6.35 -6.39 10.71
N LYS A 189 -6.56 -7.14 11.80
CA LYS A 189 -6.28 -6.64 13.14
C LYS A 189 -4.78 -6.70 13.40
N GLN A 190 -4.24 -5.63 13.97
CA GLN A 190 -2.82 -5.48 14.24
C GLN A 190 -2.60 -4.75 15.58
N PRO A 191 -1.77 -5.32 16.48
CA PRO A 191 -1.36 -4.64 17.71
C PRO A 191 -0.57 -3.35 17.43
N GLN A 192 -0.62 -2.44 18.39
CA GLN A 192 0.19 -1.22 18.35
C GLN A 192 1.67 -1.56 18.50
N TYR A 193 2.54 -0.81 17.80
CA TYR A 193 4.00 -0.97 17.84
C TYR A 193 4.55 -2.28 17.24
N GLU A 194 3.72 -3.04 16.52
CA GLU A 194 4.13 -4.26 15.82
C GLU A 194 4.00 -4.09 14.29
N PRO A 195 4.75 -3.17 13.63
CA PRO A 195 4.68 -3.04 12.18
C PRO A 195 5.15 -4.33 11.49
N MET A 196 4.43 -4.74 10.43
CA MET A 196 4.72 -5.94 9.66
C MET A 196 5.48 -5.58 8.39
N SER A 197 6.48 -6.37 8.01
CA SER A 197 7.18 -6.19 6.73
C SER A 197 6.26 -6.44 5.53
N LEU A 198 6.61 -5.87 4.37
CA LEU A 198 5.76 -5.91 3.18
C LEU A 198 5.50 -7.35 2.71
N GLU A 199 6.54 -8.17 2.67
CA GLU A 199 6.46 -9.57 2.26
C GLU A 199 5.58 -10.40 3.20
N ASN A 200 5.65 -10.16 4.51
CA ASN A 200 4.79 -10.82 5.49
C ASN A 200 3.33 -10.42 5.31
N GLN A 201 3.05 -9.12 5.07
CA GLN A 201 1.68 -8.66 4.76
C GLN A 201 1.14 -9.36 3.52
N ILE A 202 1.97 -9.47 2.47
CA ILE A 202 1.58 -10.12 1.21
C ILE A 202 1.26 -11.59 1.43
N ILE A 203 2.09 -12.32 2.18
CA ILE A 203 1.88 -13.74 2.50
C ILE A 203 0.56 -13.94 3.25
N VAL A 204 0.32 -13.17 4.32
CA VAL A 204 -0.89 -13.32 5.15
C VAL A 204 -2.16 -12.95 4.36
N ILE A 205 -2.13 -11.84 3.60
CA ILE A 205 -3.28 -11.44 2.76
C ILE A 205 -3.52 -12.47 1.66
N PHE A 206 -2.46 -13.01 1.03
CA PHE A 206 -2.59 -14.07 0.04
C PHE A 206 -3.25 -15.31 0.65
N ALA A 207 -2.80 -15.75 1.83
CA ALA A 207 -3.35 -16.90 2.53
C ALA A 207 -4.84 -16.71 2.86
N GLY A 208 -5.21 -15.55 3.44
CA GLY A 208 -6.59 -15.23 3.76
C GLY A 208 -7.50 -15.16 2.53
N THR A 209 -7.09 -14.43 1.48
CA THR A 209 -7.91 -14.25 0.27
C THR A 209 -8.06 -15.52 -0.57
N ASN A 210 -7.14 -16.48 -0.44
CA ASN A 210 -7.23 -17.78 -1.10
C ASN A 210 -7.89 -18.87 -0.23
N GLY A 211 -8.38 -18.52 0.97
CA GLY A 211 -9.16 -19.41 1.83
C GLY A 211 -8.34 -20.39 2.67
N PHE A 212 -7.03 -20.20 2.78
CA PHE A 212 -6.18 -21.03 3.65
C PHE A 212 -6.47 -20.84 5.14
N ALA A 213 -7.14 -19.72 5.49
CA ALA A 213 -7.58 -19.43 6.83
C ALA A 213 -9.04 -19.85 7.10
N ASP A 214 -9.83 -20.24 6.10
CA ASP A 214 -11.30 -20.36 6.22
C ASP A 214 -11.76 -21.41 7.27
N GLU A 215 -10.90 -22.35 7.65
CA GLU A 215 -11.18 -23.41 8.65
C GLU A 215 -10.61 -23.11 10.06
N VAL A 216 -9.90 -21.99 10.22
CA VAL A 216 -9.29 -21.59 11.48
C VAL A 216 -10.36 -21.03 12.41
N PRO A 217 -10.52 -21.50 13.66
CA PRO A 217 -11.43 -20.83 14.59
C PRO A 217 -11.08 -19.34 14.74
N LEU A 218 -12.09 -18.45 14.67
CA LEU A 218 -11.87 -16.99 14.65
C LEU A 218 -11.08 -16.48 15.87
N ASP A 219 -11.28 -17.09 17.04
CA ASP A 219 -10.55 -16.81 18.28
C ASP A 219 -9.07 -17.23 18.25
N ARG A 220 -8.69 -18.10 17.30
CA ARG A 220 -7.32 -18.57 17.09
C ARG A 220 -6.62 -17.91 15.90
N MET A 221 -7.25 -16.97 15.22
CA MET A 221 -6.68 -16.31 14.04
C MET A 221 -5.35 -15.62 14.29
N ARG A 222 -5.19 -14.95 15.44
CA ARG A 222 -3.91 -14.33 15.80
C ARG A 222 -2.81 -15.37 16.01
N ALA A 223 -3.13 -16.50 16.64
CA ALA A 223 -2.18 -17.59 16.84
C ALA A 223 -1.79 -18.24 15.50
N TRP A 224 -2.75 -18.39 14.58
CA TRP A 224 -2.52 -18.87 13.22
C TRP A 224 -1.59 -17.94 12.44
N GLU A 225 -1.84 -16.63 12.45
CA GLU A 225 -1.00 -15.64 11.74
C GLU A 225 0.45 -15.68 12.24
N VAL A 226 0.65 -15.69 13.56
CA VAL A 226 2.00 -15.76 14.16
C VAL A 226 2.69 -17.09 13.83
N ALA A 227 1.96 -18.20 13.85
CA ALA A 227 2.49 -19.51 13.50
C ALA A 227 2.87 -19.60 12.01
N LEU A 228 2.03 -19.05 11.13
CA LEU A 228 2.26 -18.99 9.69
C LEU A 228 3.53 -18.21 9.39
N LEU A 229 3.66 -16.98 9.93
CA LEU A 229 4.83 -16.14 9.69
C LEU A 229 6.12 -16.82 10.18
N ARG A 230 6.08 -17.47 11.35
CA ARG A 230 7.22 -18.23 11.88
C ARG A 230 7.57 -19.44 11.02
N TYR A 231 6.57 -20.15 10.50
CA TYR A 231 6.77 -21.27 9.59
C TYR A 231 7.44 -20.81 8.29
N MET A 232 6.90 -19.75 7.67
CA MET A 232 7.44 -19.17 6.44
C MET A 232 8.87 -18.67 6.61
N GLU A 233 9.18 -18.03 7.73
CA GLU A 233 10.54 -17.56 8.03
C GLU A 233 11.54 -18.71 8.21
N ARG A 234 11.13 -19.82 8.81
CA ARG A 234 12.03 -20.96 9.11
C ARG A 234 12.20 -21.92 7.95
N ALA A 235 11.11 -22.24 7.25
CA ALA A 235 11.08 -23.28 6.22
C ALA A 235 11.16 -22.70 4.80
N HIS A 236 10.68 -21.48 4.58
CA HIS A 236 10.48 -20.90 3.24
C HIS A 236 10.92 -19.43 3.12
N SER A 237 12.04 -19.07 3.76
CA SER A 237 12.55 -17.69 3.79
C SER A 237 12.82 -17.09 2.41
N GLU A 238 13.10 -17.95 1.42
CA GLU A 238 13.31 -17.60 0.02
C GLU A 238 12.08 -16.97 -0.64
N ILE A 239 10.87 -17.36 -0.22
CA ILE A 239 9.61 -16.81 -0.74
C ILE A 239 9.50 -15.34 -0.34
N GLY A 240 9.70 -15.04 0.95
CA GLY A 240 9.68 -13.67 1.46
C GLY A 240 10.77 -12.80 0.81
N ARG A 241 11.99 -13.33 0.67
CA ARG A 241 13.10 -12.63 0.01
C ARG A 241 12.79 -12.34 -1.47
N SER A 242 12.27 -13.32 -2.21
CA SER A 242 11.88 -13.15 -3.61
C SER A 242 10.83 -12.06 -3.78
N ILE A 243 9.83 -11.99 -2.90
CA ILE A 243 8.79 -10.96 -2.92
C ILE A 243 9.40 -9.57 -2.65
N ALA A 244 10.27 -9.46 -1.65
CA ALA A 244 10.90 -8.19 -1.28
C ALA A 244 11.81 -7.64 -2.40
N GLU A 245 12.62 -8.49 -3.02
CA GLU A 245 13.55 -8.12 -4.09
C GLU A 245 12.82 -7.78 -5.39
N ASN A 246 11.91 -8.66 -5.83
CA ASN A 246 11.24 -8.51 -7.11
C ASN A 246 10.04 -7.55 -7.05
N LYS A 247 9.54 -7.23 -5.85
CA LYS A 247 8.34 -6.43 -5.60
C LYS A 247 7.10 -6.93 -6.36
N ARG A 248 7.08 -8.21 -6.74
CA ARG A 248 6.03 -8.93 -7.46
C ARG A 248 5.99 -10.38 -7.00
N ILE A 249 4.82 -11.00 -7.05
CA ILE A 249 4.68 -12.46 -6.92
C ILE A 249 4.78 -13.02 -8.35
N THR A 250 5.88 -13.71 -8.65
CA THR A 250 6.06 -14.43 -9.92
C THR A 250 5.24 -15.71 -9.94
N ASP A 251 5.03 -16.32 -11.11
CA ASP A 251 4.29 -17.58 -11.21
C ASP A 251 4.98 -18.72 -10.43
N GLN A 252 6.32 -18.73 -10.44
CA GLN A 252 7.13 -19.64 -9.64
C GLN A 252 6.89 -19.41 -8.14
N THR A 253 7.09 -18.19 -7.65
CA THR A 253 6.90 -17.85 -6.22
C THR A 253 5.45 -18.06 -5.78
N MET A 254 4.47 -17.87 -6.68
CA MET A 254 3.07 -18.19 -6.39
C MET A 254 2.84 -19.69 -6.18
N THR A 255 3.49 -20.53 -6.99
CA THR A 255 3.38 -21.99 -6.88
C THR A 255 4.03 -22.48 -5.58
N GLU A 256 5.24 -21.98 -5.29
CA GLU A 256 5.96 -22.26 -4.03
C GLU A 256 5.14 -21.81 -2.82
N LEU A 257 4.57 -20.59 -2.86
CA LEU A 257 3.75 -20.06 -1.77
C LEU A 257 2.49 -20.89 -1.52
N ARG A 258 1.82 -21.37 -2.58
CA ARG A 258 0.66 -22.27 -2.41
C ARG A 258 1.07 -23.59 -1.76
N SER A 259 2.14 -24.21 -2.24
CA SER A 259 2.64 -25.47 -1.68
C SER A 259 3.01 -25.32 -0.20
N ALA A 260 3.70 -24.24 0.17
CA ALA A 260 4.07 -23.96 1.55
C ALA A 260 2.85 -23.76 2.45
N LEU A 261 1.80 -23.08 1.95
CA LEU A 261 0.55 -22.87 2.70
C LEU A 261 -0.26 -24.16 2.86
N ASP A 262 -0.27 -25.04 1.85
CA ASP A 262 -0.90 -26.36 1.96
C ASP A 262 -0.17 -27.24 3.00
N GLU A 263 1.16 -27.24 3.02
CA GLU A 263 1.96 -27.94 4.03
C GLU A 263 1.73 -27.38 5.45
N PHE A 264 1.72 -26.05 5.58
CA PHE A 264 1.43 -25.40 6.85
C PHE A 264 0.04 -25.78 7.38
N ARG A 265 -0.97 -25.81 6.52
CA ARG A 265 -2.34 -26.17 6.90
C ARG A 265 -2.43 -27.60 7.45
N LEU A 266 -1.63 -28.55 6.95
CA LEU A 266 -1.60 -29.93 7.44
C LEU A 266 -0.91 -30.07 8.80
N THR A 267 0.00 -29.13 9.13
CA THR A 267 0.81 -29.17 10.35
C THR A 267 0.25 -28.29 11.48
N TRP A 268 -0.56 -27.28 11.13
CA TRP A 268 -1.19 -26.39 12.10
C TRP A 268 -2.37 -27.08 12.80
N GLN A 269 -2.31 -27.12 14.14
CA GLN A 269 -3.33 -27.67 15.04
C GLN A 269 -3.94 -26.58 15.91
#